data_AF-A0A2P4PZZ6-F1
#
_entry.id   AF-A0A2P4PZZ6-F1
#
_cell.length_a   1.000
_cell.length_b   1.000
_cell.length_c   1.000
_cell.angle_alpha   90.00
_cell.angle_beta   90.00
_cell.angle_gamma   90.00
#
_symmetry.space_group_name_H-M   'P 1'
#
loop_
_entity.id
_entity.type
_entity.pdbx_description
1 polymer ?
#
loop_
_entity_poly.entity_id
_entity_poly.type
_entity_poly.pdbx_seq_one_letter_code
_entity_poly.pdbx_strand_id
1 'polypeptide(L)'
;IHNKEFIHRDFHSGNLLVNLTADYYRNCKIGDLGLSRPANDTSTDNEIYGVIPYIAPEIFKGSAFSKESDIYSLGMIMWELTTGCKPFANVEHDIYLIIKIIDGARPEITEDTPECYTNLMKSCWDSDPKRRPSISVIRDICFKLFCQLFNSTNRSFDQADLKSNTLIDSKKLGLKFSEKTHPKAIYTSRSLNSYISKCSSIFSKCSSIKFSSNGMYYIMDKSNCNSLLRVLFVTTPNFIQLKFKIRRNVNKNKRSVV
;
A
#
# COMPACT_ATOMS: atom_id res chain seq x y z
N ILE A 1 4.67 0.05 21.81
CA ILE A 1 4.93 1.29 21.04
C ILE A 1 3.75 2.24 21.15
N HIS A 2 2.60 1.99 20.51
CA HIS A 2 1.45 2.91 20.53
C HIS A 2 0.89 3.24 21.92
N ASN A 3 0.82 2.27 22.85
CA ASN A 3 0.39 2.50 24.25
C ASN A 3 1.34 3.42 25.03
N LYS A 4 2.55 3.67 24.52
CA LYS A 4 3.53 4.60 25.09
C LYS A 4 3.51 5.94 24.35
N GLU A 5 2.51 6.18 23.50
CA GLU A 5 2.40 7.39 22.68
C GLU A 5 3.58 7.59 21.71
N PHE A 6 4.08 6.48 21.15
CA PHE A 6 5.07 6.50 20.05
C PHE A 6 4.48 5.91 18.77
N ILE A 7 5.08 6.30 17.64
CA ILE A 7 4.81 5.82 16.28
C ILE A 7 6.12 5.22 15.74
N HIS A 8 6.05 4.08 15.05
CA HIS A 8 7.22 3.40 14.51
C HIS A 8 7.75 4.07 13.24
N ARG A 9 6.85 4.47 12.32
CA ARG A 9 7.12 5.18 11.05
C ARG A 9 7.83 4.39 9.95
N ASP A 10 8.33 3.19 10.27
CA ASP A 10 8.99 2.30 9.31
C ASP A 10 8.66 0.84 9.61
N PHE A 11 7.38 0.59 9.89
CA PHE A 11 6.94 -0.73 10.28
C PHE A 11 6.77 -1.61 9.03
N HIS A 12 7.58 -2.64 8.88
CA HIS A 12 7.47 -3.61 7.80
C HIS A 12 8.02 -4.97 8.23
N SER A 13 7.77 -6.01 7.46
CA SER A 13 8.20 -7.39 7.79
C SER A 13 9.71 -7.54 7.95
N GLY A 14 10.52 -6.75 7.25
CA GLY A 14 11.98 -6.70 7.46
C GLY A 14 12.42 -6.21 8.85
N ASN A 15 11.54 -5.55 9.60
CA ASN A 15 11.78 -5.07 10.96
C ASN A 15 11.13 -5.99 12.01
N LEU A 16 10.69 -7.19 11.61
CA LEU A 16 10.24 -8.24 12.52
C LEU A 16 11.35 -9.27 12.71
N LEU A 17 11.77 -9.45 13.96
CA LEU A 17 12.77 -10.42 14.36
C LEU A 17 12.08 -11.64 14.96
N VAL A 18 12.28 -12.81 14.37
CA VAL A 18 11.67 -14.07 14.84
C VAL A 18 12.74 -14.98 15.43
N ASN A 19 12.58 -15.38 16.69
CA ASN A 19 13.40 -16.40 17.31
C ASN A 19 12.84 -17.79 17.00
N LEU A 20 13.53 -18.56 16.16
CA LEU A 20 13.08 -19.89 15.74
C LEU A 20 13.33 -20.99 16.78
N THR A 21 14.07 -20.70 17.86
CA THR A 21 14.48 -21.70 18.86
C THR A 21 13.71 -21.64 20.18
N ALA A 22 12.86 -20.63 20.39
CA ALA A 22 12.06 -20.48 21.60
C ALA A 22 10.62 -21.00 21.42
N ASP A 23 9.92 -21.26 22.53
CA ASP A 23 8.56 -21.81 22.51
C ASP A 23 7.54 -20.89 21.80
N TYR A 24 6.56 -21.51 21.15
CA TYR A 24 5.62 -20.98 20.13
C TYR A 24 4.97 -19.59 20.34
N TYR A 25 4.97 -19.01 21.53
CA TYR A 25 4.06 -17.92 21.89
C TYR A 25 4.67 -16.51 21.94
N ARG A 26 6.01 -16.35 21.92
CA ARG A 26 6.67 -15.01 22.09
C ARG A 26 7.92 -14.80 21.24
N ASN A 27 7.93 -15.38 20.05
CA ASN A 27 9.14 -15.43 19.25
C ASN A 27 9.34 -14.21 18.35
N CYS A 28 8.32 -13.39 18.13
CA CYS A 28 8.41 -12.23 17.27
C CYS A 28 8.63 -10.94 18.07
N LYS A 29 9.62 -10.15 17.70
CA LYS A 29 9.91 -8.82 18.24
C LYS A 29 9.93 -7.79 17.11
N ILE A 30 9.39 -6.62 17.40
CA ILE A 30 9.49 -5.45 16.53
C ILE A 30 10.85 -4.78 16.79
N GLY A 31 11.66 -4.66 15.74
CA GLY A 31 12.97 -4.03 15.75
C GLY A 31 12.98 -2.65 15.09
N ASP A 32 14.19 -2.13 14.85
CA ASP A 32 14.48 -0.87 14.15
C ASP A 32 13.60 0.34 14.54
N LEU A 33 13.84 0.85 15.75
CA LEU A 33 13.14 2.03 16.27
C LEU A 33 13.88 3.35 15.95
N GLY A 34 14.88 3.34 15.05
CA GLY A 34 15.71 4.52 14.76
C GLY A 34 14.92 5.70 14.20
N LEU A 35 13.79 5.43 13.54
CA LEU A 35 12.87 6.43 13.00
C LEU A 35 11.66 6.71 13.89
N SER A 36 11.51 5.98 14.99
CA SER A 36 10.34 6.11 15.88
C SER A 36 10.31 7.46 16.59
N ARG A 37 9.12 8.05 16.72
CA ARG A 37 8.93 9.35 17.38
C ARG A 37 7.67 9.40 18.24
N PRO A 38 7.60 10.32 19.22
CA PRO A 38 6.37 10.58 19.96
C PRO A 38 5.22 10.94 19.02
N ALA A 39 4.00 10.51 19.34
CA ALA A 39 2.83 10.73 18.50
C ALA A 39 2.36 12.20 18.47
N ASN A 40 2.77 12.99 19.46
CA ASN A 40 2.53 14.42 19.56
C ASN A 40 3.72 15.27 19.07
N ASP A 41 4.71 14.66 18.43
CA ASP A 41 5.87 15.37 17.90
C ASP A 41 5.42 16.32 16.78
N THR A 42 5.66 17.62 16.99
CA THR A 42 5.37 18.70 16.04
C THR A 42 6.60 19.13 15.24
N SER A 43 7.71 18.40 15.35
CA SER A 43 8.93 18.72 14.62
C SER A 43 8.69 18.71 13.11
N THR A 44 9.23 19.72 12.44
CA THR A 44 9.10 19.92 10.99
C THR A 44 10.07 19.05 10.18
N ASP A 45 10.57 17.98 10.78
CA ASP A 45 11.56 17.12 10.14
C ASP A 45 10.84 16.24 9.12
N ASN A 46 10.71 16.82 7.92
CA ASN A 46 9.84 16.35 6.84
C ASN A 46 10.43 15.17 6.07
N GLU A 47 11.57 14.62 6.51
CA GLU A 47 12.16 13.51 5.79
C GLU A 47 11.38 12.22 6.05
N ILE A 48 10.80 11.72 4.96
CA ILE A 48 9.98 10.52 4.97
C ILE A 48 10.84 9.38 4.44
N TYR A 49 11.16 8.46 5.33
CA TYR A 49 11.80 7.19 5.01
C TYR A 49 10.79 6.05 5.02
N GLY A 50 11.09 5.02 4.24
CA GLY A 50 10.52 3.69 4.42
C GLY A 50 10.38 2.92 3.12
N VAL A 51 9.53 1.89 3.14
CA VAL A 51 9.35 0.94 2.05
C VAL A 51 8.00 1.16 1.38
N ILE A 52 7.98 1.61 0.12
CA ILE A 52 6.78 2.12 -0.59
C ILE A 52 5.50 1.30 -0.34
N PRO A 53 5.49 -0.04 -0.53
CA PRO A 53 4.30 -0.85 -0.26
C PRO A 53 3.69 -0.73 1.15
N TYR A 54 4.50 -0.48 2.17
CA TYR A 54 4.09 -0.41 3.58
C TYR A 54 3.73 1.01 4.01
N ILE A 55 4.01 2.02 3.20
CA ILE A 55 3.69 3.41 3.52
C ILE A 55 2.22 3.70 3.23
N ALA A 56 1.54 4.26 4.22
CA ALA A 56 0.12 4.59 4.12
C ALA A 56 -0.14 5.68 3.07
N PRO A 57 -1.26 5.61 2.32
CA PRO A 57 -1.54 6.51 1.19
C PRO A 57 -1.59 8.00 1.57
N GLU A 58 -2.02 8.33 2.79
CA GLU A 58 -2.08 9.69 3.30
C GLU A 58 -0.69 10.33 3.50
N ILE A 59 0.35 9.52 3.75
CA ILE A 59 1.73 10.00 3.91
C ILE A 59 2.26 10.51 2.57
N PHE A 60 1.96 9.80 1.48
CA PHE A 60 2.30 10.26 0.13
C PHE A 60 1.54 11.53 -0.29
N LYS A 61 0.42 11.84 0.38
CA LYS A 61 -0.34 13.09 0.20
C LYS A 61 0.18 14.23 1.09
N GLY A 62 1.26 14.01 1.83
CA GLY A 62 1.89 15.01 2.70
C GLY A 62 1.36 15.06 4.13
N SER A 63 0.58 14.06 4.56
CA SER A 63 0.19 13.95 5.97
C SER A 63 1.37 13.47 6.81
N ALA A 64 1.41 13.88 8.08
CA ALA A 64 2.38 13.35 9.04
C ALA A 64 2.10 11.86 9.34
N PHE A 65 3.13 11.14 9.77
CA PHE A 65 2.96 9.80 10.31
C PHE A 65 2.08 9.81 11.56
N SER A 66 1.27 8.77 11.72
CA SER A 66 0.37 8.58 12.83
C SER A 66 0.35 7.11 13.27
N LYS A 67 -0.30 6.80 14.41
CA LYS A 67 -0.50 5.40 14.82
C LYS A 67 -1.25 4.61 13.74
N GLU A 68 -2.23 5.23 13.11
CA GLU A 68 -3.04 4.67 12.03
C GLU A 68 -2.20 4.39 10.77
N SER A 69 -1.13 5.15 10.53
CA SER A 69 -0.19 4.85 9.44
C SER A 69 0.62 3.58 9.72
N ASP A 70 1.04 3.31 10.96
CA ASP A 70 1.65 2.02 11.33
C ASP A 70 0.63 0.87 11.19
N ILE A 71 -0.66 1.11 11.46
CA ILE A 71 -1.72 0.10 11.29
C ILE A 71 -1.90 -0.27 9.81
N TYR A 72 -1.78 0.69 8.89
CA TYR A 72 -1.77 0.38 7.46
C TYR A 72 -0.62 -0.57 7.12
N SER A 73 0.58 -0.29 7.63
CA SER A 73 1.74 -1.14 7.42
C SER A 73 1.55 -2.54 8.02
N LEU A 74 0.90 -2.65 9.19
CA LEU A 74 0.48 -3.93 9.75
C LEU A 74 -0.47 -4.68 8.81
N GLY A 75 -1.42 -4.01 8.14
CA GLY A 75 -2.28 -4.63 7.13
C GLY A 75 -1.50 -5.24 5.96
N MET A 76 -0.40 -4.60 5.53
CA MET A 76 0.49 -5.13 4.50
C MET A 76 1.29 -6.34 4.98
N ILE A 77 1.75 -6.33 6.23
CA ILE A 77 2.38 -7.50 6.87
C ILE A 77 1.37 -8.65 6.99
N MET A 78 0.13 -8.36 7.39
CA MET A 78 -0.93 -9.37 7.48
C MET A 78 -1.16 -10.06 6.15
N TRP A 79 -1.10 -9.34 5.04
CA TRP A 79 -1.19 -9.92 3.69
C TRP A 79 0.04 -10.75 3.30
N GLU A 80 1.23 -10.32 3.71
CA GLU A 80 2.44 -11.13 3.52
C GLU A 80 2.33 -12.48 4.26
N LEU A 81 1.73 -12.50 5.45
CA LEU A 81 1.54 -13.73 6.21
C LEU A 81 0.60 -14.73 5.52
N THR A 82 -0.37 -14.27 4.73
CA THR A 82 -1.31 -15.16 4.02
C THR A 82 -0.73 -15.71 2.72
N THR A 83 0.17 -14.96 2.08
CA THR A 83 0.69 -15.31 0.75
C THR A 83 2.15 -15.79 0.76
N GLY A 84 2.88 -15.55 1.84
CA GLY A 84 4.34 -15.71 1.91
C GLY A 84 5.11 -14.74 1.00
N CYS A 85 4.42 -13.76 0.38
CA CYS A 85 4.98 -12.90 -0.66
C CYS A 85 5.04 -11.45 -0.20
N LYS A 86 6.01 -10.69 -0.73
CA LYS A 86 6.09 -9.26 -0.45
C LYS A 86 5.00 -8.49 -1.21
N PRO A 87 4.32 -7.51 -0.59
CA PRO A 87 3.29 -6.72 -1.27
C PRO A 87 3.87 -6.00 -2.50
N PHE A 88 3.18 -6.11 -3.64
CA PHE A 88 3.57 -5.51 -4.93
C PHE A 88 4.93 -5.97 -5.49
N ALA A 89 5.37 -7.20 -5.19
CA ALA A 89 6.68 -7.72 -5.63
C ALA A 89 6.88 -7.77 -7.15
N ASN A 90 5.80 -7.85 -7.92
CA ASN A 90 5.83 -7.99 -9.38
C ASN A 90 5.91 -6.65 -10.15
N VAL A 91 6.03 -5.50 -9.47
CA VAL A 91 6.08 -4.18 -10.11
C VAL A 91 7.26 -3.34 -9.63
N GLU A 92 7.66 -2.35 -10.43
CA GLU A 92 8.66 -1.36 -10.05
C GLU A 92 8.16 -0.51 -8.87
N HIS A 93 9.03 -0.26 -7.88
CA HIS A 93 8.72 0.60 -6.74
C HIS A 93 9.07 2.06 -7.08
N ASP A 94 8.20 2.70 -7.84
CA ASP A 94 8.36 4.07 -8.31
C ASP A 94 7.14 4.96 -8.03
N ILE A 95 7.10 6.13 -8.67
CA ILE A 95 6.00 7.09 -8.55
C ILE A 95 4.66 6.52 -9.05
N TYR A 96 4.69 5.59 -9.99
CA TYR A 96 3.48 4.99 -10.57
C TYR A 96 2.81 4.05 -9.56
N LEU A 97 3.60 3.24 -8.86
CA LEU A 97 3.08 2.42 -7.76
C LEU A 97 2.48 3.30 -6.66
N ILE A 98 3.15 4.39 -6.28
CA ILE A 98 2.64 5.33 -5.26
C ILE A 98 1.28 5.90 -5.68
N ILE A 99 1.14 6.34 -6.93
CA ILE A 99 -0.13 6.89 -7.45
C ILE A 99 -1.23 5.82 -7.43
N LYS A 100 -0.92 4.55 -7.79
CA LYS A 100 -1.86 3.42 -7.68
C LYS A 100 -2.30 3.18 -6.23
N ILE A 101 -1.38 3.19 -5.28
CA ILE A 101 -1.69 3.01 -3.84
C ILE A 101 -2.61 4.12 -3.34
N ILE A 102 -2.33 5.37 -3.71
CA ILE A 102 -3.17 6.53 -3.41
C ILE A 102 -4.59 6.38 -3.96
N ASP A 103 -4.73 5.80 -5.16
CA ASP A 103 -6.02 5.51 -5.81
C ASP A 103 -6.75 4.29 -5.23
N GLY A 104 -6.16 3.62 -4.23
CA GLY A 104 -6.77 2.51 -3.53
C GLY A 104 -6.33 1.12 -4.02
N ALA A 105 -5.30 1.03 -4.86
CA ALA A 105 -4.73 -0.26 -5.22
C ALA A 105 -4.23 -0.99 -3.95
N ARG A 106 -4.55 -2.28 -3.86
CA ARG A 106 -4.09 -3.20 -2.81
C ARG A 106 -3.63 -4.51 -3.47
N PRO A 107 -2.76 -5.28 -2.81
CA PRO A 107 -2.41 -6.62 -3.27
C PRO A 107 -3.65 -7.52 -3.40
N GLU A 108 -3.63 -8.45 -4.35
CA GLU A 108 -4.71 -9.42 -4.56
C GLU A 108 -4.82 -10.35 -3.35
N ILE A 109 -6.04 -10.51 -2.82
CA ILE A 109 -6.31 -11.45 -1.72
C ILE A 109 -6.64 -12.81 -2.32
N THR A 110 -5.97 -13.84 -1.83
CA THR A 110 -6.14 -15.21 -2.32
C THR A 110 -7.36 -15.87 -1.69
N GLU A 111 -7.98 -16.79 -2.44
CA GLU A 111 -9.23 -17.48 -2.04
C GLU A 111 -9.06 -18.41 -0.82
N ASP A 112 -7.81 -18.74 -0.46
CA ASP A 112 -7.46 -19.51 0.73
C ASP A 112 -7.33 -18.64 1.99
N THR A 113 -7.46 -17.31 1.90
CA THR A 113 -7.45 -16.48 3.12
C THR A 113 -8.81 -16.56 3.84
N PRO A 114 -8.86 -16.92 5.15
CA PRO A 114 -10.10 -16.93 5.90
C PRO A 114 -10.81 -15.57 5.88
N GLU A 115 -12.14 -15.55 5.79
CA GLU A 115 -12.93 -14.32 5.71
C GLU A 115 -12.71 -13.40 6.92
N CYS A 116 -12.68 -13.96 8.14
CA CYS A 116 -12.44 -13.19 9.36
C CYS A 116 -11.08 -12.47 9.34
N TYR A 117 -10.04 -13.13 8.82
CA TYR A 117 -8.71 -12.57 8.67
C TYR A 117 -8.68 -11.51 7.56
N THR A 118 -9.36 -11.79 6.44
CA THR A 118 -9.51 -10.84 5.32
C THR A 118 -10.18 -9.56 5.75
N ASN A 119 -11.25 -9.64 6.56
CA ASN A 119 -11.97 -8.47 7.06
C ASN A 119 -11.10 -7.64 8.00
N LEU A 120 -10.35 -8.28 8.90
CA LEU A 120 -9.40 -7.58 9.77
C LEU A 120 -8.29 -6.90 8.96
N MET A 121 -7.63 -7.64 8.06
CA MET A 121 -6.61 -7.10 7.17
C MET A 121 -7.12 -5.92 6.34
N LYS A 122 -8.35 -6.03 5.80
CA LYS A 122 -8.99 -4.94 5.05
C LYS A 122 -9.26 -3.70 5.88
N SER A 123 -9.66 -3.87 7.14
CA SER A 123 -9.84 -2.75 8.05
C SER A 123 -8.52 -2.05 8.38
N CYS A 124 -7.41 -2.79 8.46
CA CYS A 124 -6.09 -2.22 8.75
C CYS A 124 -5.57 -1.34 7.60
N TRP A 125 -5.81 -1.69 6.33
CA TRP A 125 -5.32 -0.94 5.18
C TRP A 125 -6.37 -0.04 4.50
N ASP A 126 -7.42 0.35 5.23
CA ASP A 126 -8.44 1.28 4.74
C ASP A 126 -7.79 2.59 4.25
N SER A 127 -8.32 3.16 3.18
CA SER A 127 -7.81 4.41 2.61
C SER A 127 -8.04 5.61 3.52
N ASP A 128 -9.09 5.58 4.36
CA ASP A 128 -9.28 6.56 5.41
C ASP A 128 -8.59 6.09 6.71
N PRO A 129 -7.55 6.78 7.19
CA PRO A 129 -6.87 6.41 8.42
C PRO A 129 -7.82 6.33 9.63
N LYS A 130 -8.89 7.13 9.67
CA LYS A 130 -9.84 7.14 10.79
C LYS A 130 -10.70 5.88 10.88
N ARG A 131 -10.81 5.13 9.78
CA ARG A 131 -11.54 3.86 9.72
C ARG A 131 -10.69 2.68 10.17
N ARG A 132 -9.38 2.86 10.32
CA ARG A 132 -8.47 1.81 10.75
C ARG A 132 -8.64 1.55 12.25
N PRO A 133 -8.69 0.29 12.69
CA PRO A 133 -8.80 -0.03 14.11
C PRO A 133 -7.52 0.34 14.86
N SER A 134 -7.64 0.67 16.14
CA SER A 134 -6.47 0.83 17.00
C SER A 134 -5.80 -0.53 17.27
N ILE A 135 -4.52 -0.51 17.64
CA ILE A 135 -3.78 -1.74 17.93
C ILE A 135 -4.40 -2.55 19.08
N SER A 136 -5.08 -1.92 20.03
CA SER A 136 -5.78 -2.62 21.11
C SER A 136 -6.96 -3.44 20.58
N VAL A 137 -7.76 -2.86 19.68
CA VAL A 137 -8.87 -3.56 19.02
C VAL A 137 -8.35 -4.74 18.19
N ILE A 138 -7.27 -4.53 17.42
CA ILE A 138 -6.64 -5.60 16.62
C ILE A 138 -6.17 -6.73 17.54
N ARG A 139 -5.47 -6.41 18.64
CA ARG A 139 -5.00 -7.40 19.62
C ARG A 139 -6.17 -8.23 20.17
N ASP A 140 -7.27 -7.58 20.54
CA ASP A 140 -8.43 -8.26 21.13
C ASP A 140 -9.12 -9.18 20.10
N ILE A 141 -9.22 -8.75 18.83
CA ILE A 141 -9.71 -9.59 17.72
C ILE A 141 -8.78 -10.79 17.50
N CYS A 142 -7.46 -10.57 17.40
CA CYS A 142 -6.48 -11.63 17.21
C CYS A 142 -6.50 -12.64 18.37
N PHE A 143 -6.62 -12.17 19.62
CA PHE A 143 -6.74 -13.03 20.79
C PHE A 143 -8.00 -13.89 20.73
N LYS A 144 -9.14 -13.30 20.35
CA LYS A 144 -10.39 -14.06 20.15
C LYS A 144 -10.24 -15.14 19.07
N LEU A 145 -9.65 -14.79 17.92
CA LEU A 145 -9.39 -15.76 16.84
C LEU A 145 -8.47 -16.88 17.30
N PHE A 146 -7.40 -16.55 18.03
CA PHE A 146 -6.46 -17.50 18.60
C PHE A 146 -7.14 -18.47 19.59
N CYS A 147 -7.98 -17.97 20.51
CA CYS A 147 -8.75 -18.83 21.42
C CYS A 147 -9.71 -19.76 20.66
N GLN A 148 -10.33 -19.26 19.59
CA GLN A 148 -11.23 -20.07 18.78
C GLN A 148 -10.51 -21.22 18.05
N LEU A 149 -9.28 -20.96 17.58
CA LEU A 149 -8.40 -21.96 16.99
C LEU A 149 -7.99 -23.02 18.01
N PHE A 150 -7.53 -22.60 19.19
CA PHE A 150 -7.09 -23.51 20.26
C PHE A 150 -8.21 -24.44 20.74
N ASN A 151 -9.44 -23.92 20.82
CA ASN A 151 -10.61 -24.71 21.21
C ASN A 151 -11.24 -25.48 20.04
N SER A 152 -10.62 -25.48 18.85
CA SER A 152 -11.14 -26.12 17.61
C SER A 152 -12.56 -25.70 17.23
N THR A 153 -12.97 -24.50 17.65
CA THR A 153 -14.31 -23.96 17.42
C THR A 153 -14.42 -23.20 16.10
N ASN A 154 -13.29 -22.89 15.46
CA ASN A 154 -13.26 -22.16 14.20
C ASN A 154 -12.63 -23.00 13.08
N ARG A 155 -13.49 -23.76 12.39
CA ARG A 155 -13.13 -24.56 11.22
C ARG A 155 -12.74 -23.73 9.99
N SER A 156 -12.91 -22.41 10.00
CA SER A 156 -12.60 -21.58 8.82
C SER A 156 -11.10 -21.56 8.52
N PHE A 157 -10.26 -21.64 9.55
CA PHE A 157 -8.80 -21.70 9.39
C PHE A 157 -8.37 -23.08 8.91
N ASP A 158 -8.89 -24.18 9.47
CA ASP A 158 -8.60 -25.53 8.98
C ASP A 158 -8.98 -25.69 7.49
N GLN A 159 -10.14 -25.14 7.10
CA GLN A 159 -10.58 -25.14 5.70
C GLN A 159 -9.68 -24.28 4.80
N ALA A 160 -9.22 -23.14 5.30
CA ALA A 160 -8.28 -22.27 4.61
C ALA A 160 -6.92 -22.97 4.41
N ASP A 161 -6.39 -23.64 5.44
CA ASP A 161 -5.14 -24.38 5.37
C ASP A 161 -5.23 -25.54 4.37
N LEU A 162 -6.33 -26.29 4.38
CA LEU A 162 -6.60 -27.33 3.38
C LEU A 162 -6.63 -26.74 1.96
N LYS A 163 -7.35 -25.64 1.75
CA LYS A 163 -7.37 -24.95 0.46
C LYS A 163 -5.97 -24.48 0.05
N SER A 164 -5.23 -23.87 0.96
CA SER A 164 -3.87 -23.39 0.72
C SER A 164 -2.97 -24.52 0.26
N ASN A 165 -2.95 -25.64 0.99
CA ASN A 165 -2.20 -26.86 0.61
C ASN A 165 -2.60 -27.37 -0.78
N THR A 166 -3.90 -27.45 -1.10
CA THR A 166 -4.34 -27.88 -2.44
C THR A 166 -3.89 -26.92 -3.55
N LEU A 167 -3.84 -25.61 -3.27
CA LEU A 167 -3.37 -24.62 -4.23
C LEU A 167 -1.84 -24.66 -4.38
N ILE A 168 -1.10 -24.97 -3.31
CA ILE A 168 0.36 -25.19 -3.35
C ILE A 168 0.67 -26.45 -4.17
N ASP A 169 0.00 -27.57 -3.90
CA ASP A 169 0.18 -28.84 -4.61
C ASP A 169 -0.14 -28.71 -6.10
N SER A 170 -1.19 -27.96 -6.43
CA SER A 170 -1.54 -27.64 -7.82
C SER A 170 -0.70 -26.53 -8.45
N LYS A 171 0.33 -26.02 -7.73
CA LYS A 171 1.20 -24.91 -8.12
C LYS A 171 0.48 -23.62 -8.48
N LYS A 172 -0.78 -23.45 -8.06
CA LYS A 172 -1.58 -22.24 -8.29
C LYS A 172 -1.28 -21.16 -7.26
N LEU A 173 -1.02 -21.56 -6.02
CA LEU A 173 -0.45 -20.71 -4.98
C LEU A 173 1.08 -20.75 -5.11
N GLY A 174 1.75 -19.64 -4.80
CA GLY A 174 3.16 -19.50 -5.14
C GLY A 174 3.34 -19.02 -6.57
N LEU A 175 3.04 -19.77 -7.66
CA LEU A 175 3.36 -19.30 -9.03
C LEU A 175 2.72 -17.97 -9.44
N LYS A 176 1.49 -17.66 -8.99
CA LYS A 176 0.86 -16.35 -9.22
C LYS A 176 1.57 -15.18 -8.52
N PHE A 177 2.26 -15.44 -7.41
CA PHE A 177 2.94 -14.42 -6.59
C PHE A 177 4.48 -14.55 -6.59
N SER A 178 4.98 -15.64 -7.15
CA SER A 178 6.38 -16.00 -7.41
C SER A 178 6.77 -15.65 -8.84
N GLU A 179 5.91 -14.95 -9.60
CA GLU A 179 6.38 -14.15 -10.73
C GLU A 179 7.60 -13.36 -10.24
N LYS A 180 8.74 -13.58 -10.90
CA LYS A 180 10.05 -13.07 -10.48
C LYS A 180 9.90 -11.65 -9.96
N THR A 181 10.31 -11.43 -8.70
CA THR A 181 10.34 -10.09 -8.10
C THR A 181 10.90 -9.12 -9.12
N HIS A 182 10.17 -8.05 -9.39
CA HIS A 182 10.61 -7.06 -10.35
C HIS A 182 11.99 -6.56 -9.91
N PRO A 183 12.99 -6.46 -10.81
CA PRO A 183 14.38 -6.15 -10.41
C PRO A 183 14.55 -4.78 -9.74
N LYS A 184 13.52 -3.93 -9.83
CA LYS A 184 13.44 -2.62 -9.20
C LYS A 184 12.39 -2.52 -8.08
N ALA A 185 11.88 -3.66 -7.60
CA ALA A 185 11.15 -3.72 -6.35
C ALA A 185 12.16 -3.63 -5.20
N ILE A 186 11.95 -2.66 -4.31
CA ILE A 186 12.88 -2.33 -3.22
C ILE A 186 12.15 -2.48 -1.89
N TYR A 187 12.66 -3.37 -1.04
CA TYR A 187 12.11 -3.69 0.28
C TYR A 187 13.00 -3.27 1.45
N THR A 188 13.98 -2.42 1.17
CA THR A 188 14.80 -1.74 2.17
C THR A 188 14.37 -0.29 2.28
N SER A 189 14.39 0.24 3.50
CA SER A 189 13.98 1.62 3.78
C SER A 189 14.89 2.62 3.08
N ARG A 190 14.28 3.64 2.46
CA ARG A 190 14.98 4.71 1.74
C ARG A 190 14.20 6.02 1.84
N SER A 191 14.89 7.14 1.59
CA SER A 191 14.23 8.45 1.53
C SER A 191 13.24 8.49 0.36
N LEU A 192 12.02 8.95 0.64
CA LEU A 192 10.90 9.04 -0.30
C LEU A 192 10.59 10.49 -0.69
N ASN A 193 11.33 11.47 -0.18
CA ASN A 193 11.10 12.89 -0.39
C ASN A 193 10.98 13.28 -1.87
N SER A 194 11.83 12.71 -2.73
CA SER A 194 11.78 12.95 -4.19
C SER A 194 10.43 12.52 -4.78
N TYR A 195 9.87 11.40 -4.33
CA TYR A 195 8.56 10.92 -4.78
C TYR A 195 7.43 11.78 -4.24
N ILE A 196 7.50 12.19 -2.97
CA ILE A 196 6.45 12.99 -2.31
C ILE A 196 6.37 14.40 -2.91
N SER A 197 7.53 15.00 -3.21
CA SER A 197 7.60 16.27 -3.94
C SER A 197 6.98 16.15 -5.33
N LYS A 198 7.25 15.05 -6.06
CA LYS A 198 6.61 14.76 -7.35
C LYS A 198 5.10 14.57 -7.21
N CYS A 199 4.64 13.79 -6.24
CA CYS A 199 3.21 13.62 -5.94
C CYS A 199 2.54 14.97 -5.68
N SER A 200 3.12 15.81 -4.82
CA SER A 200 2.59 17.14 -4.49
C SER A 200 2.51 18.04 -5.74
N SER A 201 3.53 18.00 -6.61
CA SER A 201 3.53 18.72 -7.89
C SER A 201 2.45 18.21 -8.86
N ILE A 202 2.16 16.90 -8.85
CA ILE A 202 1.08 16.31 -9.64
C ILE A 202 -0.28 16.74 -9.08
N PHE A 203 -0.56 16.50 -7.79
CA PHE A 203 -1.86 16.80 -7.18
C PHE A 203 -2.20 18.30 -7.09
N SER A 204 -1.19 19.18 -7.06
CA SER A 204 -1.41 20.63 -7.16
C SER A 204 -1.93 21.03 -8.55
N LYS A 205 -1.49 20.36 -9.62
CA LYS A 205 -1.85 20.67 -11.01
C LYS A 205 -3.10 19.94 -11.52
N CYS A 206 -3.50 18.83 -10.89
CA CYS A 206 -4.61 18.00 -11.36
C CYS A 206 -5.90 18.23 -10.58
N SER A 207 -7.05 18.20 -11.25
CA SER A 207 -8.39 18.12 -10.64
C SER A 207 -8.83 16.68 -10.41
N SER A 208 -8.38 15.76 -11.28
CA SER A 208 -8.56 14.32 -11.15
C SER A 208 -7.48 13.56 -11.92
N ILE A 209 -7.12 12.38 -11.44
CA ILE A 209 -6.24 11.41 -12.13
C ILE A 209 -7.14 10.25 -12.55
N LYS A 210 -7.12 9.87 -13.83
CA LYS A 210 -7.86 8.71 -14.34
C LYS A 210 -6.89 7.64 -14.82
N PHE A 211 -7.14 6.41 -14.38
CA PHE A 211 -6.41 5.21 -14.80
C PHE A 211 -7.05 4.64 -16.06
N SER A 212 -6.21 4.30 -17.05
CA SER A 212 -6.64 3.49 -18.18
C SER A 212 -6.34 2.01 -17.90
N SER A 213 -7.18 1.13 -18.46
CA SER A 213 -6.99 -0.33 -18.45
C SER A 213 -5.65 -0.78 -19.04
N ASN A 214 -4.95 0.11 -19.77
CA ASN A 214 -3.71 -0.18 -20.47
C ASN A 214 -2.47 0.34 -19.72
N GLY A 215 -2.60 0.70 -18.44
CA GLY A 215 -1.50 1.21 -17.62
C GLY A 215 -1.07 2.65 -17.93
N MET A 216 -1.88 3.41 -18.68
CA MET A 216 -1.64 4.83 -18.97
C MET A 216 -2.34 5.72 -17.96
N TYR A 217 -1.69 6.83 -17.60
CA TYR A 217 -2.22 7.85 -16.70
C TYR A 217 -2.81 9.01 -17.52
N TYR A 218 -4.02 9.44 -17.17
CA TYR A 218 -4.60 10.69 -17.67
C TYR A 218 -4.73 11.68 -16.53
N ILE A 219 -4.11 12.84 -16.69
CA ILE A 219 -4.19 13.96 -15.76
C ILE A 219 -5.18 14.98 -16.32
N MET A 220 -6.25 15.26 -15.58
CA MET A 220 -7.20 16.33 -15.92
C MET A 220 -6.76 17.62 -15.20
N ASP A 221 -6.65 18.72 -15.95
CA ASP A 221 -6.27 20.04 -15.43
C ASP A 221 -7.38 20.64 -14.55
N LYS A 222 -7.02 21.42 -13.53
CA LYS A 222 -7.94 22.23 -12.71
C LYS A 222 -8.51 23.45 -13.43
N SER A 223 -7.79 23.97 -14.42
CA SER A 223 -8.10 25.27 -15.04
C SER A 223 -9.04 25.19 -16.25
N ASN A 224 -9.31 23.99 -16.79
CA ASN A 224 -10.09 23.87 -18.03
C ASN A 224 -10.80 22.50 -18.14
N CYS A 225 -12.07 22.45 -17.71
CA CYS A 225 -12.91 21.23 -17.74
C CYS A 225 -13.15 20.63 -19.14
N ASN A 226 -12.66 21.27 -20.21
CA ASN A 226 -12.85 20.84 -21.61
C ASN A 226 -11.55 20.48 -22.36
N SER A 227 -10.39 20.46 -21.72
CA SER A 227 -9.14 20.02 -22.35
C SER A 227 -8.54 18.82 -21.62
N LEU A 228 -8.66 17.64 -22.23
CA LEU A 228 -7.86 16.46 -21.88
C LEU A 228 -6.37 16.80 -22.05
N LEU A 229 -5.67 17.07 -20.96
CA LEU A 229 -4.21 17.01 -20.97
C LEU A 229 -3.81 15.54 -21.06
N ARG A 230 -3.59 15.07 -22.30
CA ARG A 230 -2.92 13.80 -22.56
C ARG A 230 -1.48 13.92 -22.05
N VAL A 231 -1.26 13.57 -20.80
CA VAL A 231 0.09 13.26 -20.31
C VAL A 231 0.41 11.85 -20.79
N LEU A 232 0.85 11.74 -22.04
CA LEU A 232 1.46 10.51 -22.54
C LEU A 232 2.82 10.35 -21.87
N PHE A 233 2.88 9.61 -20.77
CA PHE A 233 4.13 8.98 -20.36
C PHE A 233 4.33 7.76 -21.27
N VAL A 234 4.85 7.99 -22.47
CA VAL A 234 5.28 6.90 -23.35
C VAL A 234 6.47 6.24 -22.68
N THR A 235 6.33 4.98 -22.29
CA THR A 235 7.46 4.12 -21.96
C THR A 235 8.24 3.83 -23.24
N THR A 236 9.35 4.53 -23.48
CA THR A 236 10.45 4.02 -24.31
C THR A 236 11.79 4.28 -23.62
N PRO A 237 12.82 3.45 -23.87
CA PRO A 237 13.93 3.27 -22.92
C PRO A 237 14.85 4.48 -22.68
N ASN A 238 14.80 5.55 -23.48
CA ASN A 238 15.96 6.45 -23.57
C ASN A 238 15.72 7.97 -23.53
N PHE A 239 14.52 8.54 -23.35
CA PHE A 239 14.41 10.01 -23.24
C PHE A 239 13.22 10.48 -22.39
N ILE A 240 13.50 11.26 -21.34
CA ILE A 240 12.51 12.10 -20.65
C ILE A 240 12.58 13.49 -21.26
N GLN A 241 11.62 13.84 -22.12
CA GLN A 241 11.38 15.24 -22.49
C GLN A 241 9.92 15.58 -22.16
N LEU A 242 9.70 16.49 -21.21
CA LEU A 242 8.39 17.11 -20.98
C LEU A 242 8.00 17.90 -22.24
N LYS A 243 7.17 17.32 -23.11
CA LYS A 243 6.50 18.08 -24.18
C LYS A 243 5.04 18.29 -23.82
N PHE A 244 4.71 19.51 -23.41
CA PHE A 244 3.33 19.98 -23.29
C PHE A 244 2.74 20.14 -24.70
N LYS A 245 1.92 19.18 -25.16
CA LYS A 245 1.16 19.35 -26.40
C LYS A 245 -0.28 19.76 -26.05
N ILE A 246 -0.51 21.07 -26.00
CA ILE A 246 -1.86 21.64 -25.84
C ILE A 246 -2.63 21.35 -27.13
N ARG A 247 -3.66 20.50 -27.07
CA ARG A 247 -4.67 20.44 -28.13
C ARG A 247 -5.78 21.41 -27.73
N ARG A 248 -5.81 22.60 -28.37
CA ARG A 248 -6.98 23.47 -28.30
C ARG A 248 -8.10 22.78 -29.09
N ASN A 249 -9.17 22.36 -28.41
CA ASN A 249 -10.43 22.10 -29.10
C ASN A 249 -10.96 23.45 -29.56
N VAL A 250 -10.79 23.75 -30.85
CA VAL A 250 -11.52 24.84 -31.49
C VAL A 250 -12.96 24.38 -31.61
N ASN A 251 -13.80 24.82 -30.67
CA ASN A 251 -15.24 24.79 -30.84
C ASN A 251 -15.60 25.63 -32.06
N LYS A 252 -15.79 25.01 -33.22
CA LYS A 252 -16.58 25.62 -34.30
C LYS A 252 -18.05 25.38 -33.98
N ASN A 253 -18.64 26.29 -33.21
CA ASN A 253 -20.08 26.50 -33.19
C ASN A 253 -20.38 27.95 -33.57
N LYS A 254 -20.76 28.15 -34.83
CA LYS A 254 -21.71 29.15 -35.33
C LYS A 254 -22.41 28.44 -36.51
N ARG A 255 -23.69 28.01 -36.43
CA ARG A 255 -24.94 28.80 -36.59
C ARG A 255 -24.75 29.83 -37.72
N SER A 256 -25.54 29.93 -38.80
CA SER A 256 -26.94 29.57 -39.05
C SER A 256 -27.38 30.24 -40.38
N VAL A 257 -28.45 29.75 -41.04
CA VAL A 257 -29.30 30.43 -42.07
C VAL A 257 -28.56 30.76 -43.41
N VAL A 258 -29.02 30.50 -44.63
CA VAL A 258 -30.31 30.24 -45.31
C VAL A 258 -30.10 29.09 -46.30
#